data_AF-B4FI61-F1
#
_entry.id   AF-B4FI61-F1
#
_cell.length_a   1.000
_cell.length_b   1.000
_cell.length_c   1.000
_cell.angle_alpha   90.00
_cell.angle_beta   90.00
_cell.angle_gamma   90.00
#
_symmetry.space_group_name_H-M   'P 1'
#
loop_
_entity.id
_entity.type
_entity.pdbx_description
1 polymer ?
#
loop_
_entity_poly.entity_id
_entity_poly.type
_entity_poly.pdbx_seq_one_letter_code
_entity_poly.pdbx_strand_id
1 'polypeptide(L)'
;MPEQKVCVAFLSNHNTKDDATMTFRGRPYFVPRHSISVLADCETVVFGTQHVNAQHNQRTFHFADQTAQNNVWEMFDGENVPKYKQAKIRLRKAGDLYNLTKDKTDYVWYTSSFKLEADDMPIRSDIKTVLEVNSHGHASVAFVNNKFVGCGHGTKMNKAFTLEKPMDLKKGVNHVAVLASSMGMTDSGAYMEHRLAGVDRVQITGLNAGTLDLTNNGWGHIVGLVGERKQIYTDKGMGSVTWKPAMNDRPLTWYKRHFDMPSGEDPVVLDMSTMGKGMMFVNGQGIGRYWISYKHALGRPSQQLYHVPRSFLRQKDNMLVLFEEEFGRPDAIMILTVKRDNICTFISERNPAHIMSWERKDSQITAKANADDLRARAALACPPKKLIQQVVFASYGNPAGICGNYTVGSCHTPRAKEVVEKACLGKRVCTLPVAADVYGGDANCSGTTATLAVQAKCSKRSPSAAQ
;
A
#
# COMPACT_ATOMS: atom_id res chain seq x y z
N MET A 1 -21.17 35.24 -38.95
CA MET A 1 -21.34 33.81 -38.63
C MET A 1 -22.67 33.69 -37.91
N PRO A 2 -23.63 32.86 -38.36
CA PRO A 2 -24.82 32.63 -37.56
C PRO A 2 -24.36 32.08 -36.21
N GLU A 3 -24.86 32.65 -35.12
CA GLU A 3 -24.62 32.18 -33.75
C GLU A 3 -24.86 30.67 -33.72
N GLN A 4 -23.79 29.87 -33.72
CA GLN A 4 -23.92 28.44 -33.53
C GLN A 4 -24.55 28.24 -32.16
N LYS A 5 -25.80 27.79 -32.13
CA LYS A 5 -26.57 27.49 -30.90
C LYS A 5 -25.98 26.25 -30.23
N VAL A 6 -24.76 26.36 -29.72
CA VAL A 6 -24.13 25.33 -28.90
C VAL A 6 -24.78 25.40 -27.52
N CYS A 7 -25.41 24.31 -27.09
CA CYS A 7 -26.08 24.22 -25.80
C CYS A 7 -25.52 23.03 -25.03
N VAL A 8 -25.05 23.25 -23.80
CA VAL A 8 -24.65 22.18 -22.89
C VAL A 8 -25.40 22.38 -21.58
N ALA A 9 -25.95 21.31 -21.01
CA ALA A 9 -26.65 21.36 -19.73
C ALA A 9 -26.08 20.34 -18.74
N PHE A 10 -26.14 20.69 -17.46
CA PHE A 10 -25.76 19.82 -16.34
C PHE A 10 -26.98 19.67 -15.44
N LEU A 11 -27.51 18.45 -15.33
CA LEU A 11 -28.61 18.14 -14.43
C LEU A 11 -28.03 17.50 -13.17
N SER A 12 -28.12 18.19 -12.04
CA SER A 12 -27.58 17.72 -10.76
C SER A 12 -28.68 17.29 -9.80
N ASN A 13 -28.50 16.11 -9.21
CA ASN A 13 -29.29 15.64 -8.08
C ASN A 13 -28.39 15.60 -6.84
N HIS A 14 -28.64 16.50 -5.89
CA HIS A 14 -27.86 16.61 -4.66
C HIS A 14 -28.42 15.73 -3.52
N ASN A 15 -29.58 15.07 -3.71
CA ASN A 15 -30.11 14.13 -2.74
C ASN A 15 -29.14 12.95 -2.62
N THR A 16 -28.72 12.60 -1.40
CA THR A 16 -27.76 11.52 -1.13
C THR A 16 -28.41 10.15 -0.99
N LYS A 17 -29.74 10.08 -0.95
CA LYS A 17 -30.53 8.88 -0.67
C LYS A 17 -31.36 8.42 -1.86
N ASP A 18 -31.99 9.36 -2.55
CA ASP A 18 -33.04 9.04 -3.53
C ASP A 18 -32.66 9.48 -4.94
N ASP A 19 -32.91 8.58 -5.89
CA ASP A 19 -32.86 8.88 -7.31
C ASP A 19 -34.06 9.74 -7.70
N ALA A 20 -33.91 10.59 -8.72
CA ALA A 20 -34.97 11.46 -9.17
C ALA A 20 -35.13 11.41 -10.70
N THR A 21 -36.35 11.59 -11.17
CA THR A 21 -36.62 11.93 -12.58
C THR A 21 -36.96 13.41 -12.65
N MET A 22 -36.10 14.18 -13.30
CA MET A 22 -36.23 15.64 -13.41
C MET A 22 -36.76 16.01 -14.79
N THR A 23 -37.67 16.97 -14.87
CA THR A 23 -38.13 17.51 -16.16
C THR A 23 -37.25 18.68 -16.56
N PHE A 24 -36.57 18.58 -17.71
CA PHE A 24 -35.80 19.66 -18.31
C PHE A 24 -36.26 19.86 -19.76
N ARG A 25 -36.64 21.10 -20.12
CA ARG A 25 -37.18 21.43 -21.45
C ARG A 25 -38.33 20.51 -21.90
N GLY A 26 -39.22 20.16 -20.97
CA GLY A 26 -40.37 19.29 -21.22
C GLY A 26 -40.05 17.81 -21.38
N ARG A 27 -38.79 17.38 -21.24
CA ARG A 27 -38.38 15.97 -21.28
C ARG A 27 -37.96 15.46 -19.89
N PRO A 28 -38.33 14.23 -19.51
CA PRO A 28 -37.88 13.63 -18.26
C PRO A 28 -36.44 13.08 -18.40
N TYR A 29 -35.63 13.31 -17.38
CA TYR A 29 -34.26 12.80 -17.25
C TYR A 29 -34.11 12.09 -15.91
N PHE A 30 -33.72 10.82 -15.95
CA PHE A 30 -33.36 10.10 -14.74
C PHE A 30 -31.96 10.53 -14.28
N VAL A 31 -31.88 11.07 -13.07
CA VAL A 31 -30.64 11.53 -12.45
C VAL A 31 -30.47 10.82 -11.11
N PRO A 32 -29.54 9.85 -11.02
CA PRO A 32 -29.27 9.14 -9.77
C PRO A 32 -28.97 10.08 -8.61
N ARG A 33 -29.18 9.60 -7.39
CA ARG A 33 -28.77 10.31 -6.17
C ARG A 33 -27.31 10.70 -6.23
N HIS A 34 -26.99 11.88 -5.71
CA HIS A 34 -25.64 12.41 -5.60
C HIS A 34 -24.87 12.32 -6.93
N SER A 35 -25.48 12.79 -8.01
CA SER A 35 -24.94 12.68 -9.36
C SER A 35 -25.21 13.88 -10.25
N ILE A 36 -24.44 13.97 -11.33
CA ILE A 36 -24.61 14.95 -12.40
C ILE A 36 -24.70 14.21 -13.72
N SER A 37 -25.72 14.51 -14.52
CA SER A 37 -25.84 14.11 -15.92
C SER A 37 -25.43 15.26 -16.83
N VAL A 38 -24.57 14.99 -17.80
CA VAL A 38 -24.05 15.96 -18.77
C VAL A 38 -24.77 15.76 -20.10
N LEU A 39 -25.47 16.81 -20.55
CA LEU A 39 -26.18 16.83 -21.82
C LEU A 39 -25.41 17.69 -22.81
N ALA A 40 -24.91 17.08 -23.88
CA ALA A 40 -23.95 17.71 -24.77
C ALA A 40 -24.55 18.74 -25.76
N ASP A 41 -25.86 18.66 -25.95
CA ASP A 41 -26.71 19.44 -26.86
C ASP A 41 -27.97 19.94 -26.10
N CYS A 42 -27.96 19.89 -24.77
CA CYS A 42 -29.11 20.11 -23.87
C CYS A 42 -30.27 19.11 -24.05
N GLU A 43 -30.06 18.00 -24.76
CA GLU A 43 -31.05 16.95 -24.98
C GLU A 43 -30.54 15.55 -24.66
N THR A 44 -29.30 15.26 -25.02
CA THR A 44 -28.72 13.93 -25.06
C THR A 44 -27.72 13.75 -23.94
N VAL A 45 -28.02 12.85 -23.00
CA VAL A 45 -27.09 12.51 -21.92
C VAL A 45 -25.90 11.74 -22.50
N VAL A 46 -24.71 12.33 -22.43
CA VAL A 46 -23.47 11.71 -22.94
C VAL A 46 -22.60 11.13 -21.83
N PHE A 47 -22.81 11.58 -20.59
CA PHE A 47 -22.07 11.14 -19.41
C PHE A 47 -22.88 11.36 -18.13
N GLY A 48 -22.78 10.43 -17.18
CA GLY A 48 -23.35 10.58 -15.84
C GLY A 48 -22.35 10.13 -14.78
N THR A 49 -22.20 10.88 -13.69
CA THR A 49 -21.17 10.59 -12.67
C THR A 49 -21.41 9.30 -11.88
N GLN A 50 -22.66 8.79 -11.85
CA GLN A 50 -23.02 7.47 -11.29
C GLN A 50 -23.17 6.37 -12.36
N HIS A 51 -23.18 6.73 -13.64
CA HIS A 51 -23.38 5.80 -14.76
C HIS A 51 -22.15 5.79 -15.67
N VAL A 52 -21.05 5.22 -15.16
CA VAL A 52 -19.77 5.19 -15.85
C VAL A 52 -19.62 3.90 -16.66
N ASN A 53 -19.38 4.03 -17.96
CA ASN A 53 -19.29 2.89 -18.89
C ASN A 53 -17.90 2.23 -18.98
N ALA A 54 -17.08 2.39 -17.95
CA ALA A 54 -15.70 1.90 -17.98
C ALA A 54 -15.63 0.44 -17.51
N GLN A 55 -14.80 -0.35 -18.18
CA GLN A 55 -14.37 -1.64 -17.66
C GLN A 55 -13.61 -1.45 -16.33
N HIS A 56 -13.91 -2.29 -15.36
CA HIS A 56 -13.15 -2.45 -14.12
C HIS A 56 -12.19 -3.64 -14.21
N ASN A 57 -11.22 -3.70 -13.30
CA ASN A 57 -10.36 -4.87 -13.14
C ASN A 57 -9.96 -5.04 -11.67
N GLN A 58 -9.53 -6.25 -11.34
CA GLN A 58 -9.00 -6.59 -10.04
C GLN A 58 -7.49 -6.85 -10.16
N ARG A 59 -6.71 -6.31 -9.21
CA ARG A 59 -5.31 -6.67 -9.05
C ARG A 59 -5.22 -8.05 -8.41
N THR A 60 -4.41 -8.91 -9.02
CA THR A 60 -4.08 -10.25 -8.48
C THR A 60 -2.57 -10.36 -8.38
N PHE A 61 -2.11 -11.05 -7.34
CA PHE A 61 -0.69 -11.18 -7.02
C PHE A 61 -0.28 -12.63 -7.21
N HIS A 62 0.75 -12.85 -8.01
CA HIS A 62 1.20 -14.19 -8.39
C HIS A 62 2.66 -14.35 -8.03
N PHE A 63 2.98 -15.44 -7.33
CA PHE A 63 4.36 -15.73 -6.97
C PHE A 63 5.23 -15.87 -8.21
N ALA A 64 6.43 -15.31 -8.16
CA ALA A 64 7.41 -15.39 -9.22
C ALA A 64 8.27 -16.65 -9.02
N ASP A 65 7.80 -17.83 -9.45
CA ASP A 65 8.44 -19.14 -9.17
C ASP A 65 9.96 -19.18 -9.41
N GLN A 66 10.45 -18.52 -10.47
CA GLN A 66 11.89 -18.45 -10.77
C GLN A 66 12.73 -17.81 -9.65
N THR A 67 12.12 -17.03 -8.77
CA THR A 67 12.80 -16.38 -7.64
C THR A 67 12.97 -17.30 -6.43
N ALA A 68 12.26 -18.44 -6.37
CA ALA A 68 12.39 -19.40 -5.29
C ALA A 68 13.67 -20.24 -5.38
N GLN A 69 14.17 -20.49 -6.59
CA GLN A 69 15.30 -21.39 -6.84
C GLN A 69 16.59 -20.92 -6.14
N ASN A 70 16.74 -19.62 -5.93
CA ASN A 70 17.92 -19.00 -5.30
C ASN A 70 17.54 -18.20 -4.04
N ASN A 71 16.56 -18.66 -3.27
CA ASN A 71 16.14 -17.98 -2.03
C ASN A 71 17.13 -18.22 -0.87
N VAL A 72 18.37 -17.77 -1.05
CA VAL A 72 19.45 -17.87 -0.07
C VAL A 72 19.74 -16.47 0.46
N TRP A 73 19.60 -16.30 1.78
CA TRP A 73 19.85 -15.04 2.45
C TRP A 73 21.15 -15.05 3.23
N GLU A 74 21.86 -13.94 3.14
CA GLU A 74 23.00 -13.62 3.99
C GLU A 74 22.67 -12.41 4.87
N MET A 75 23.34 -12.30 6.01
CA MET A 75 23.22 -11.17 6.91
C MET A 75 24.56 -10.55 7.25
N PHE A 76 24.53 -9.25 7.52
CA PHE A 76 25.57 -8.49 8.18
C PHE A 76 25.03 -8.04 9.54
N ASP A 77 25.65 -8.53 10.61
CA ASP A 77 25.28 -8.26 12.00
C ASP A 77 26.24 -7.27 12.70
N GLY A 78 26.97 -6.48 11.91
CA GLY A 78 27.88 -5.47 12.45
C GLY A 78 27.20 -4.17 12.92
N GLU A 79 25.87 -4.09 12.88
CA GLU A 79 25.08 -2.99 13.45
C GLU A 79 24.94 -3.18 14.97
N ASN A 80 26.05 -2.97 15.68
CA ASN A 80 26.13 -3.16 17.11
C ASN A 80 25.50 -1.99 17.88
N VAL A 81 24.84 -2.30 19.00
CA VAL A 81 24.35 -1.30 19.96
C VAL A 81 25.52 -0.47 20.49
N PRO A 82 25.55 0.86 20.28
CA PRO A 82 26.68 1.68 20.67
C PRO A 82 26.67 2.03 22.15
N LYS A 83 27.85 2.38 22.66
CA LYS A 83 28.07 2.89 24.02
C LYS A 83 28.37 4.38 24.01
N TYR A 84 28.01 5.07 25.10
CA TYR A 84 28.28 6.50 25.32
C TYR A 84 29.70 6.97 24.93
N LYS A 85 30.73 6.17 25.26
CA LYS A 85 32.13 6.50 24.95
C LYS A 85 32.42 6.59 23.44
N GLN A 86 31.66 5.90 22.60
CA GLN A 86 31.83 5.92 21.14
C GLN A 86 31.21 7.15 20.49
N ALA A 87 30.31 7.86 21.19
CA ALA A 87 29.68 9.06 20.66
C ALA A 87 30.65 10.25 20.65
N LYS A 88 30.73 10.91 19.50
CA LYS A 88 31.49 12.17 19.30
C LYS A 88 30.68 13.39 19.74
N ILE A 89 29.37 13.37 19.53
CA ILE A 89 28.45 14.44 19.94
C ILE A 89 27.89 14.06 21.31
N ARG A 90 28.17 14.88 22.33
CA ARG A 90 27.69 14.67 23.69
C ARG A 90 27.02 15.93 24.19
N LEU A 91 25.79 15.80 24.66
CA LEU A 91 24.98 16.89 25.17
C LEU A 91 24.47 16.51 26.56
N ARG A 92 24.06 17.50 27.36
CA ARG A 92 23.48 17.25 28.69
C ARG A 92 22.16 16.46 28.61
N LYS A 93 21.34 16.77 27.60
CA LYS A 93 20.08 16.12 27.27
C LYS A 93 20.12 15.52 25.86
N ALA A 94 19.14 14.69 25.52
CA ALA A 94 18.96 14.21 24.15
C ALA A 94 18.79 15.41 23.18
N GLY A 95 19.55 15.38 22.08
CA GLY A 95 19.48 16.39 21.02
C GLY A 95 18.35 16.11 20.03
N ASP A 96 17.79 17.17 19.44
CA ASP A 96 16.76 17.05 18.42
C ASP A 96 17.24 16.24 17.19
N LEU A 97 16.44 15.26 16.77
CA LEU A 97 16.79 14.32 15.71
C LEU A 97 16.97 15.02 14.36
N TYR A 98 16.08 15.96 14.00
CA TYR A 98 16.19 16.65 12.72
C TYR A 98 17.47 17.48 12.66
N ASN A 99 17.79 18.18 13.75
CA ASN A 99 19.00 18.98 13.84
C ASN A 99 20.27 18.12 13.76
N LEU A 100 20.26 16.92 14.35
CA LEU A 100 21.40 16.00 14.31
C LEU A 100 21.59 15.34 12.94
N THR A 101 20.50 14.89 12.32
CA THR A 101 20.55 14.14 11.05
C THR A 101 20.73 15.02 9.83
N LYS A 102 20.21 16.26 9.88
CA LYS A 102 20.07 17.12 8.70
C LYS A 102 19.43 16.39 7.51
N ASP A 103 18.52 15.46 7.81
CA ASP A 103 17.84 14.58 6.84
C ASP A 103 18.76 13.74 5.93
N LYS A 104 20.02 13.54 6.33
CA LYS A 104 20.95 12.67 5.58
C LYS A 104 20.76 11.19 5.89
N THR A 105 20.02 10.88 6.95
CA THR A 105 19.69 9.55 7.45
C THR A 105 18.44 9.70 8.31
N ASP A 106 17.62 8.66 8.37
CA ASP A 106 16.47 8.62 9.28
C ASP A 106 16.92 8.44 10.73
N TYR A 107 18.14 7.97 10.96
CA TYR A 107 18.53 7.30 12.20
C TYR A 107 19.49 8.11 13.07
N VAL A 108 19.21 8.13 14.38
CA VAL A 108 20.16 8.57 15.42
C VAL A 108 20.11 7.61 16.59
N TRP A 109 21.29 7.21 17.04
CA TRP A 109 21.48 6.54 18.32
C TRP A 109 21.63 7.56 19.45
N TYR A 110 20.82 7.41 20.50
CA TYR A 110 20.93 8.09 21.78
C TYR A 110 21.43 7.10 22.81
N THR A 111 22.60 7.33 23.41
CA THR A 111 23.18 6.40 24.39
C THR A 111 23.58 7.12 25.67
N SER A 112 23.38 6.46 26.81
CA SER A 112 23.83 6.92 28.12
C SER A 112 24.15 5.73 29.03
N SER A 113 24.66 6.01 30.22
CA SER A 113 24.92 5.00 31.24
C SER A 113 24.64 5.53 32.63
N PHE A 114 24.20 4.65 33.51
CA PHE A 114 23.89 4.96 34.90
C PHE A 114 24.38 3.81 35.79
N LYS A 115 24.67 4.11 37.05
CA LYS A 115 25.15 3.13 38.02
C LYS A 115 24.05 2.89 39.05
N LEU A 116 23.84 1.63 39.41
CA LEU A 116 22.95 1.22 40.48
C LEU A 116 23.73 0.47 41.55
N GLU A 117 23.43 0.75 42.80
CA GLU A 117 23.88 -0.03 43.94
C GLU A 117 22.89 -1.15 44.27
N ALA A 118 23.23 -2.01 45.24
CA ALA A 118 22.36 -3.13 45.60
C ALA A 118 21.01 -2.64 46.17
N ASP A 119 21.03 -1.56 46.94
CA ASP A 119 19.85 -1.03 47.62
C ASP A 119 18.87 -0.33 46.66
N ASP A 120 19.33 0.07 45.47
CA ASP A 120 18.48 0.65 44.43
C ASP A 120 17.59 -0.40 43.75
N MET A 121 18.04 -1.66 43.72
CA MET A 121 17.42 -2.73 42.95
C MET A 121 16.22 -3.35 43.69
N PRO A 122 15.12 -3.71 42.99
CA PRO A 122 13.96 -4.30 43.63
C PRO A 122 14.30 -5.56 44.42
N ILE A 123 13.94 -5.56 45.71
CA ILE A 123 14.12 -6.72 46.60
C ILE A 123 13.13 -7.83 46.21
N ARG A 124 11.94 -7.43 45.76
CA ARG A 124 10.88 -8.33 45.33
C ARG A 124 11.04 -8.70 43.85
N SER A 125 11.00 -10.00 43.57
CA SER A 125 11.16 -10.55 42.21
C SER A 125 9.97 -10.31 41.28
N ASP A 126 8.79 -9.95 41.82
CA ASP A 126 7.60 -9.63 41.03
C ASP A 126 7.58 -8.17 40.54
N ILE A 127 8.40 -7.30 41.11
CA ILE A 127 8.56 -5.91 40.65
C ILE A 127 9.53 -5.91 39.46
N LYS A 128 9.03 -5.48 38.29
CA LYS A 128 9.86 -5.27 37.11
C LYS A 128 10.21 -3.80 36.97
N THR A 129 11.50 -3.51 36.78
CA THR A 129 11.94 -2.17 36.39
C THR A 129 11.51 -1.88 34.96
N VAL A 130 10.96 -0.70 34.72
CA VAL A 130 10.41 -0.30 33.43
C VAL A 130 11.22 0.87 32.88
N LEU A 131 11.63 0.77 31.62
CA LEU A 131 12.18 1.87 30.86
C LEU A 131 11.02 2.67 30.24
N GLU A 132 10.99 3.97 30.52
CA GLU A 132 10.09 4.93 29.88
C GLU A 132 10.90 5.87 28.98
N VAL A 133 10.62 5.89 27.68
CA VAL A 133 11.23 6.81 26.72
C VAL A 133 10.12 7.64 26.06
N ASN A 134 10.06 8.91 26.42
CA ASN A 134 9.20 9.89 25.75
C ASN A 134 9.93 10.42 24.52
N SER A 135 9.23 10.48 23.40
CA SER A 135 9.76 10.93 22.13
C SER A 135 8.81 11.93 21.47
N HIS A 136 9.38 12.93 20.81
CA HIS A 136 8.62 13.81 19.89
C HIS A 136 8.30 13.13 18.55
N GLY A 137 8.78 11.91 18.32
CA GLY A 137 8.55 11.10 17.13
C GLY A 137 9.85 10.64 16.45
N HIS A 138 9.79 9.76 15.47
CA HIS A 138 8.58 9.11 14.97
C HIS A 138 8.48 7.65 15.41
N ALA A 139 9.61 6.96 15.50
CA ALA A 139 9.72 5.62 16.06
C ALA A 139 11.04 5.45 16.81
N SER A 140 11.07 4.49 17.73
CA SER A 140 12.23 4.19 18.55
C SER A 140 12.34 2.70 18.82
N VAL A 141 13.58 2.20 18.82
CA VAL A 141 13.93 0.86 19.34
C VAL A 141 14.90 1.02 20.49
N ALA A 142 14.55 0.46 21.65
CA ALA A 142 15.32 0.56 22.88
C ALA A 142 16.11 -0.71 23.19
N PHE A 143 17.31 -0.50 23.70
CA PHE A 143 18.23 -1.53 24.16
C PHE A 143 18.77 -1.16 25.54
N VAL A 144 18.85 -2.16 26.42
CA VAL A 144 19.50 -2.03 27.73
C VAL A 144 20.50 -3.16 27.89
N ASN A 145 21.74 -2.80 28.25
CA ASN A 145 22.84 -3.74 28.38
C ASN A 145 23.04 -4.64 27.14
N ASN A 146 22.93 -4.04 25.95
CA ASN A 146 22.99 -4.71 24.64
C ASN A 146 21.86 -5.72 24.35
N LYS A 147 20.81 -5.78 25.18
CA LYS A 147 19.62 -6.58 24.92
C LYS A 147 18.50 -5.69 24.38
N PHE A 148 17.78 -6.20 23.37
CA PHE A 148 16.56 -5.57 22.88
C PHE A 148 15.50 -5.52 24.00
N VAL A 149 14.86 -4.36 24.17
CA VAL A 149 13.82 -4.14 25.19
C VAL A 149 12.45 -3.94 24.54
N GLY A 150 12.39 -3.20 23.44
CA GLY A 150 11.15 -2.99 22.71
C GLY A 150 11.22 -1.88 21.69
N CYS A 151 10.14 -1.77 20.92
CA CYS A 151 9.91 -0.72 19.94
C CYS A 151 8.67 0.11 20.31
N GLY A 152 8.65 1.37 19.89
CA GLY A 152 7.51 2.27 20.05
C GLY A 152 7.45 3.26 18.89
N HIS A 153 6.26 3.76 18.59
CA HIS A 153 6.07 4.73 17.52
C HIS A 153 4.86 5.63 17.75
N GLY A 154 4.89 6.81 17.14
CA GLY A 154 3.73 7.69 17.02
C GLY A 154 2.81 7.27 15.88
N THR A 155 1.81 8.09 15.61
CA THR A 155 0.88 7.94 14.49
C THR A 155 1.05 9.09 13.50
N LYS A 156 0.31 9.07 12.39
CA LYS A 156 0.28 10.22 11.47
C LYS A 156 -0.23 11.50 12.18
N MET A 157 -1.22 11.39 13.06
CA MET A 157 -1.84 12.54 13.73
C MET A 157 -1.04 13.01 14.95
N ASN A 158 -0.63 12.07 15.81
CA ASN A 158 0.18 12.37 16.98
C ASN A 158 1.55 11.69 16.84
N LYS A 159 2.58 12.46 16.51
CA LYS A 159 3.95 11.95 16.32
C LYS A 159 4.61 11.56 17.63
N ALA A 160 4.28 12.26 18.71
CA ALA A 160 4.84 12.00 20.02
C ALA A 160 4.27 10.72 20.60
N PHE A 161 5.10 9.99 21.33
CA PHE A 161 4.73 8.74 21.96
C PHE A 161 5.64 8.45 23.14
N THR A 162 5.20 7.51 23.98
CA THR A 162 5.98 6.99 25.09
C THR A 162 6.19 5.49 24.90
N LEU A 163 7.44 5.06 24.88
CA LEU A 163 7.83 3.65 24.90
C LEU A 163 8.02 3.22 26.35
N GLU A 164 7.14 2.35 26.83
CA GLU A 164 7.16 1.80 28.18
C GLU A 164 7.34 0.29 28.13
N LYS A 165 8.50 -0.21 28.56
CA LYS A 165 8.83 -1.63 28.50
C LYS A 165 9.60 -2.12 29.73
N PRO A 166 9.25 -3.29 30.29
CA PRO A 166 10.07 -3.95 31.29
C PRO A 166 11.47 -4.23 30.77
N MET A 167 12.47 -4.14 31.64
CA MET A 167 13.87 -4.38 31.30
C MET A 167 14.62 -5.08 32.44
N ASP A 168 15.73 -5.72 32.08
CA ASP A 168 16.64 -6.34 33.04
C ASP A 168 17.80 -5.41 33.37
N LEU A 169 18.00 -5.14 34.66
CA LEU A 169 19.10 -4.35 35.19
C LEU A 169 20.05 -5.20 36.05
N LYS A 170 21.26 -4.71 36.23
CA LYS A 170 22.26 -5.33 37.10
C LYS A 170 22.84 -4.31 38.08
N LYS A 171 23.38 -4.81 39.20
CA LYS A 171 24.23 -4.01 40.08
C LYS A 171 25.44 -3.47 39.28
N GLY A 172 25.81 -2.22 39.56
CA GLY A 172 26.88 -1.51 38.88
C GLY A 172 26.41 -0.73 37.65
N VAL A 173 27.28 -0.61 36.65
CA VAL A 173 27.03 0.22 35.47
C VAL A 173 26.11 -0.49 34.48
N ASN A 174 25.01 0.16 34.15
CA ASN A 174 24.06 -0.21 33.11
C ASN A 174 24.17 0.77 31.93
N HIS A 175 23.87 0.27 30.73
CA HIS A 175 23.88 1.07 29.51
C HIS A 175 22.50 1.09 28.88
N VAL A 176 22.02 2.27 28.53
CA VAL A 176 20.81 2.47 27.73
C VAL A 176 21.19 3.01 26.36
N ALA A 177 20.57 2.47 25.32
CA ALA A 177 20.70 2.95 23.96
C ALA A 177 19.33 2.92 23.28
N VAL A 178 18.97 4.02 22.62
CA VAL A 178 17.73 4.15 21.85
C VAL A 178 18.11 4.52 20.43
N LEU A 179 17.74 3.68 19.47
CA LEU A 179 17.76 4.04 18.06
C LEU A 179 16.43 4.73 17.75
N ALA A 180 16.47 6.04 17.51
CA ALA A 180 15.30 6.76 17.04
C ALA A 180 15.35 6.92 15.52
N SER A 181 14.18 6.88 14.88
CA SER A 181 14.03 7.10 13.45
C SER A 181 12.98 8.15 13.10
N SER A 182 13.27 8.98 12.10
CA SER A 182 12.28 9.82 11.43
C SER A 182 11.54 9.02 10.34
N MET A 183 10.31 9.41 10.02
CA MET A 183 9.45 8.75 9.02
C MET A 183 8.95 9.79 8.02
N GLY A 184 9.89 10.57 7.49
CA GLY A 184 9.64 11.80 6.73
C GLY A 184 9.42 13.02 7.64
N MET A 185 9.59 14.21 7.07
CA MET A 185 9.29 15.48 7.76
C MET A 185 7.80 15.83 7.63
N THR A 186 7.35 16.76 8.47
CA THR A 186 6.00 17.31 8.36
C THR A 186 5.90 18.13 7.08
N ASP A 187 4.84 17.91 6.30
CA ASP A 187 4.62 18.50 4.97
C ASP A 187 3.48 19.53 4.94
N SER A 188 2.75 19.69 6.04
CA SER A 188 1.64 20.62 6.17
C SER A 188 1.41 21.07 7.62
N GLY A 189 0.94 22.32 7.79
CA GLY A 189 0.64 22.92 9.09
C GLY A 189 1.42 24.21 9.37
N ALA A 190 1.05 24.91 10.43
CA ALA A 190 1.77 26.11 10.87
C ALA A 190 3.06 25.77 11.63
N TYR A 191 4.08 26.61 11.48
CA TYR A 191 5.36 26.55 12.19
C TYR A 191 6.05 25.18 12.13
N MET A 192 6.09 24.58 10.94
CA MET A 192 6.68 23.25 10.75
C MET A 192 8.18 23.23 11.09
N GLU A 193 8.86 24.35 10.90
CA GLU A 193 10.26 24.58 11.24
C GLU A 193 10.56 24.49 12.75
N HIS A 194 9.55 24.61 13.61
CA HIS A 194 9.69 24.46 15.07
C HIS A 194 9.38 23.04 15.57
N ARG A 195 8.99 22.11 14.69
CA ARG A 195 8.66 20.73 15.08
C ARG A 195 9.94 19.97 15.43
N LEU A 196 9.92 19.30 16.57
CA LEU A 196 11.01 18.46 17.04
C LEU A 196 10.76 16.99 16.73
N ALA A 197 11.83 16.20 16.73
CA ALA A 197 11.79 14.74 16.68
C ALA A 197 12.89 14.12 17.55
N GLY A 198 12.77 12.83 17.81
CA GLY A 198 13.73 12.06 18.60
C GLY A 198 13.33 11.95 20.07
N VAL A 199 14.29 11.50 20.88
CA VAL A 199 14.13 11.30 22.32
C VAL A 199 14.06 12.65 23.04
N ASP A 200 13.12 12.78 23.98
CA ASP A 200 12.97 13.97 24.83
C ASP A 200 13.33 13.64 26.29
N ARG A 201 12.53 12.77 26.93
CA ARG A 201 12.69 12.36 28.33
C ARG A 201 12.88 10.85 28.45
N VAL A 202 13.80 10.45 29.34
CA VAL A 202 14.05 9.03 29.64
C VAL A 202 14.04 8.82 31.15
N GLN A 203 13.24 7.87 31.61
CA GLN A 203 13.08 7.55 33.03
C GLN A 203 13.10 6.04 33.25
N ILE A 204 13.47 5.66 34.47
CA ILE A 204 13.41 4.28 34.93
C ILE A 204 12.51 4.24 36.16
N THR A 205 11.45 3.44 36.10
CA THR A 205 10.51 3.27 37.21
C THR A 205 10.64 1.88 37.81
N GLY A 206 10.09 1.71 39.02
CA GLY A 206 10.09 0.45 39.74
C GLY A 206 11.40 0.13 40.45
N LEU A 207 12.29 1.10 40.69
CA LEU A 207 13.44 0.97 41.60
C LEU A 207 12.99 1.23 43.05
N ASN A 208 13.76 0.77 44.05
CA ASN A 208 13.43 1.02 45.46
C ASN A 208 13.49 2.52 45.81
N ALA A 209 14.41 3.25 45.17
CA ALA A 209 14.56 4.69 45.32
C ALA A 209 13.48 5.51 44.57
N GLY A 210 12.49 4.85 43.96
CA GLY A 210 11.44 5.47 43.15
C GLY A 210 11.82 5.57 41.67
N THR A 211 11.50 6.70 41.04
CA THR A 211 11.80 6.93 39.62
C THR A 211 13.17 7.59 39.46
N LEU A 212 14.04 6.96 38.68
CA LEU A 212 15.32 7.52 38.26
C LEU A 212 15.15 8.28 36.93
N ASP A 213 15.31 9.60 36.97
CA ASP A 213 15.25 10.45 35.77
C ASP A 213 16.62 10.56 35.09
N LEU A 214 16.70 10.11 33.83
CA LEU A 214 17.92 10.12 33.02
C LEU A 214 17.96 11.25 31.99
N THR A 215 16.98 12.16 31.97
CA THR A 215 16.85 13.22 30.96
C THR A 215 18.09 14.11 30.88
N ASN A 216 18.65 14.46 32.04
CA ASN A 216 19.85 15.30 32.16
C ASN A 216 21.11 14.49 32.53
N ASN A 217 21.17 13.20 32.17
CA ASN A 217 22.25 12.28 32.55
C ASN A 217 23.48 12.34 31.63
N GLY A 218 23.49 13.25 30.64
CA GLY A 218 24.48 13.25 29.58
C GLY A 218 24.19 12.18 28.53
N TRP A 219 24.00 12.60 27.29
CA TRP A 219 23.59 11.77 26.17
C TRP A 219 24.58 11.86 25.01
N GLY A 220 25.03 10.70 24.57
CA GLY A 220 25.88 10.52 23.41
C GLY A 220 25.03 10.28 22.17
N HIS A 221 25.39 10.92 21.06
CA HIS A 221 24.65 10.84 19.80
C HIS A 221 25.55 10.29 18.69
N ILE A 222 25.05 9.27 17.98
CA ILE A 222 25.72 8.71 16.79
C ILE A 222 24.71 8.74 15.64
N VAL A 223 25.04 9.52 14.62
CA VAL A 223 24.18 9.76 13.45
C VAL A 223 24.38 8.65 12.41
N GLY A 224 23.27 8.06 11.97
CA GLY A 224 23.22 7.02 10.94
C GLY A 224 23.70 5.64 11.37
N LEU A 225 23.44 4.67 10.50
CA LEU A 225 23.77 3.26 10.68
C LEU A 225 25.16 2.92 10.16
N VAL A 226 25.77 1.84 10.66
CA VAL A 226 27.03 1.31 10.13
C VAL A 226 26.87 0.90 8.67
N GLY A 227 25.77 0.21 8.33
CA GLY A 227 25.49 -0.23 6.97
C GLY A 227 25.30 0.92 5.98
N GLU A 228 24.65 2.02 6.42
CA GLU A 228 24.50 3.24 5.62
C GLU A 228 25.85 3.91 5.34
N ARG A 229 26.69 4.09 6.37
CA ARG A 229 28.02 4.72 6.22
C ARG A 229 28.93 3.93 5.29
N LYS A 230 28.84 2.60 5.33
CA LYS A 230 29.58 1.70 4.43
C LYS A 230 28.89 1.51 3.07
N GLN A 231 27.69 2.06 2.89
CA GLN A 231 26.88 1.94 1.69
C GLN A 231 26.75 0.47 1.22
N ILE A 232 26.49 -0.45 2.14
CA ILE A 232 26.55 -1.90 1.86
C ILE A 232 25.47 -2.41 0.89
N TYR A 233 24.52 -1.54 0.53
CA TYR A 233 23.55 -1.74 -0.53
C TYR A 233 24.13 -1.51 -1.95
N THR A 234 25.39 -1.08 -2.08
CA THR A 234 26.11 -0.93 -3.35
C THR A 234 27.12 -2.06 -3.55
N ASP A 235 27.50 -2.36 -4.80
CA ASP A 235 28.50 -3.40 -5.11
C ASP A 235 29.83 -3.18 -4.35
N LYS A 236 30.32 -1.93 -4.31
CA LYS A 236 31.55 -1.57 -3.60
C LYS A 236 31.40 -1.73 -2.08
N GLY A 237 30.30 -1.23 -1.51
CA GLY A 237 30.06 -1.28 -0.07
C GLY A 237 29.84 -2.71 0.42
N MET A 238 29.18 -3.55 -0.39
CA MET A 238 28.92 -4.95 -0.07
C MET A 238 30.21 -5.73 0.18
N GLY A 239 31.25 -5.49 -0.64
CA GLY A 239 32.56 -6.12 -0.48
C GLY A 239 33.37 -5.62 0.72
N SER A 240 32.91 -4.58 1.42
CA SER A 240 33.61 -3.99 2.58
C SER A 240 33.23 -4.60 3.93
N VAL A 241 32.33 -5.59 3.93
CA VAL A 241 31.84 -6.27 5.14
C VAL A 241 31.80 -7.78 4.93
N THR A 242 31.90 -8.51 6.03
CA THR A 242 31.73 -9.96 6.04
C THR A 242 30.24 -10.29 6.15
N TRP A 243 29.74 -11.00 5.15
CA TRP A 243 28.39 -11.57 5.15
C TRP A 243 28.45 -13.01 5.66
N LYS A 244 27.38 -13.46 6.31
CA LYS A 244 27.23 -14.82 6.82
C LYS A 244 25.82 -15.33 6.60
N PRO A 245 25.54 -16.64 6.71
CA PRO A 245 24.19 -17.16 6.59
C PRO A 245 23.19 -16.41 7.48
N ALA A 246 22.05 -16.03 6.90
CA ALA A 246 21.04 -15.28 7.62
C ALA A 246 20.39 -16.10 8.73
N MET A 247 20.04 -15.42 9.82
CA MET A 247 19.17 -15.94 10.88
C MET A 247 17.89 -15.11 10.92
N ASN A 248 16.78 -15.74 11.26
CA ASN A 248 15.50 -15.06 11.44
C ASN A 248 15.44 -14.35 12.80
N ASP A 249 14.52 -13.40 12.91
CA ASP A 249 14.13 -12.74 14.16
C ASP A 249 15.32 -12.09 14.89
N ARG A 250 16.16 -11.40 14.11
CA ARG A 250 17.27 -10.57 14.60
C ARG A 250 16.98 -9.08 14.36
N PRO A 251 17.05 -8.22 15.39
CA PRO A 251 16.98 -6.78 15.23
C PRO A 251 18.28 -6.22 14.70
N LEU A 252 18.22 -4.99 14.19
CA LEU A 252 19.38 -4.25 13.68
C LEU A 252 20.21 -5.08 12.70
N THR A 253 19.55 -5.73 11.74
CA THR A 253 20.25 -6.67 10.86
C THR A 253 20.08 -6.24 9.42
N TRP A 254 21.19 -6.20 8.70
CA TRP A 254 21.17 -6.04 7.26
C TRP A 254 21.13 -7.41 6.61
N TYR A 255 20.17 -7.64 5.72
CA TYR A 255 20.04 -8.87 4.96
C TYR A 255 20.24 -8.60 3.48
N LYS A 256 20.74 -9.62 2.76
CA LYS A 256 20.79 -9.59 1.30
C LYS A 256 20.47 -10.95 0.69
N ARG A 257 19.99 -10.93 -0.55
CA ARG A 257 19.92 -12.09 -1.45
C ARG A 257 20.07 -11.65 -2.90
N HIS A 258 20.31 -12.62 -3.78
CA HIS A 258 20.26 -12.42 -5.23
C HIS A 258 19.02 -13.07 -5.84
N PHE A 259 18.48 -12.51 -6.92
CA PHE A 259 17.34 -13.08 -7.65
C PHE A 259 17.33 -12.69 -9.14
N ASP A 260 16.77 -13.54 -9.98
CA ASP A 260 16.57 -13.24 -11.40
C ASP A 260 15.26 -12.46 -11.62
N MET A 261 15.22 -11.62 -12.65
CA MET A 261 14.04 -10.80 -12.93
C MET A 261 12.81 -11.68 -13.21
N PRO A 262 11.64 -11.39 -12.59
CA PRO A 262 10.43 -12.12 -12.90
C PRO A 262 10.04 -12.03 -14.37
N SER A 263 9.65 -13.17 -14.96
CA SER A 263 9.26 -13.28 -16.36
C SER A 263 8.08 -12.37 -16.73
N GLY A 264 8.02 -11.96 -17.99
CA GLY A 264 6.99 -11.07 -18.53
C GLY A 264 7.19 -9.59 -18.17
N GLU A 265 6.13 -8.80 -18.38
CA GLU A 265 6.15 -7.34 -18.25
C GLU A 265 5.29 -6.83 -17.06
N ASP A 266 4.66 -7.75 -16.33
CA ASP A 266 3.76 -7.41 -15.21
C ASP A 266 4.53 -6.71 -14.08
N PRO A 267 4.01 -5.65 -13.43
CA PRO A 267 4.71 -4.97 -12.33
C PRO A 267 5.18 -5.93 -11.23
N VAL A 268 6.35 -5.65 -10.64
CA VAL A 268 6.96 -6.49 -9.60
C VAL A 268 6.76 -5.85 -8.24
N VAL A 269 6.44 -6.66 -7.23
CA VAL A 269 6.34 -6.24 -5.83
C VAL A 269 7.02 -7.24 -4.90
N LEU A 270 7.49 -6.76 -3.75
CA LEU A 270 7.89 -7.58 -2.60
C LEU A 270 6.70 -7.70 -1.65
N ASP A 271 6.40 -8.92 -1.22
CA ASP A 271 5.56 -9.15 -0.04
C ASP A 271 6.46 -9.22 1.18
N MET A 272 6.32 -8.20 2.02
CA MET A 272 7.15 -8.02 3.21
C MET A 272 6.43 -8.46 4.48
N SER A 273 5.28 -9.14 4.41
CA SER A 273 4.44 -9.53 5.56
C SER A 273 5.15 -10.24 6.72
N THR A 274 6.30 -10.85 6.46
CA THR A 274 7.11 -11.59 7.44
C THR A 274 8.20 -10.75 8.10
N MET A 275 8.25 -9.45 7.82
CA MET A 275 9.27 -8.52 8.30
C MET A 275 8.67 -7.52 9.31
N GLY A 276 9.52 -6.67 9.88
CA GLY A 276 9.13 -5.64 10.85
C GLY A 276 9.13 -4.26 10.23
N LYS A 277 10.26 -3.56 10.33
CA LYS A 277 10.43 -2.19 9.84
C LYS A 277 11.83 -2.01 9.26
N GLY A 278 11.96 -1.19 8.23
CA GLY A 278 13.25 -0.70 7.80
C GLY A 278 13.25 -0.15 6.39
N MET A 279 14.30 -0.43 5.62
CA MET A 279 14.51 0.12 4.28
C MET A 279 15.05 -0.93 3.32
N MET A 280 14.73 -0.76 2.03
CA MET A 280 15.07 -1.73 0.99
C MET A 280 15.77 -1.05 -0.19
N PHE A 281 16.68 -1.81 -0.79
CA PHE A 281 17.44 -1.43 -1.96
C PHE A 281 17.46 -2.58 -2.96
N VAL A 282 17.39 -2.24 -4.25
CA VAL A 282 17.58 -3.19 -5.35
C VAL A 282 18.67 -2.64 -6.26
N ASN A 283 19.75 -3.40 -6.46
CA ASN A 283 20.89 -3.00 -7.28
C ASN A 283 21.43 -1.60 -6.90
N GLY A 284 21.53 -1.30 -5.59
CA GLY A 284 21.95 -0.01 -5.07
C GLY A 284 20.91 1.11 -5.11
N GLN A 285 19.75 0.90 -5.74
CA GLN A 285 18.67 1.88 -5.79
C GLN A 285 17.73 1.71 -4.60
N GLY A 286 17.51 2.77 -3.83
CA GLY A 286 16.53 2.77 -2.74
C GLY A 286 15.10 2.63 -3.28
N ILE A 287 14.39 1.57 -2.87
CA ILE A 287 12.99 1.34 -3.26
C ILE A 287 12.00 1.73 -2.15
N GLY A 288 12.50 2.30 -1.06
CA GLY A 288 11.72 2.92 -0.01
C GLY A 288 11.81 2.21 1.34
N ARG A 289 11.06 2.76 2.30
CA ARG A 289 10.89 2.21 3.65
C ARG A 289 9.80 1.14 3.63
N TYR A 290 9.95 0.08 4.42
CA TYR A 290 8.86 -0.84 4.76
C TYR A 290 8.53 -0.74 6.25
N TRP A 291 7.26 -0.97 6.59
CA TRP A 291 6.79 -0.90 7.96
C TRP A 291 5.53 -1.74 8.17
N ILE A 292 5.75 -3.01 8.45
CA ILE A 292 4.74 -4.06 8.57
C ILE A 292 4.12 -4.07 9.96
N SER A 293 4.93 -3.78 10.98
CA SER A 293 4.49 -3.66 12.36
C SER A 293 3.52 -2.47 12.57
N TYR A 294 3.53 -1.47 11.68
CA TYR A 294 2.56 -0.37 11.68
C TYR A 294 1.22 -0.83 11.10
N LYS A 295 0.31 -1.22 12.02
CA LYS A 295 -0.99 -1.78 11.69
C LYS A 295 -2.10 -0.71 11.68
N HIS A 296 -3.05 -0.84 10.76
CA HIS A 296 -4.28 -0.06 10.80
C HIS A 296 -5.28 -0.65 11.82
N ALA A 297 -6.40 0.02 12.05
CA ALA A 297 -7.38 -0.32 13.10
C ALA A 297 -7.94 -1.76 13.05
N LEU A 298 -7.83 -2.46 11.91
CA LEU A 298 -8.25 -3.87 11.78
C LEU A 298 -7.09 -4.86 11.98
N GLY A 299 -5.95 -4.40 12.51
CA GLY A 299 -4.81 -5.26 12.87
C GLY A 299 -3.94 -5.74 11.70
N ARG A 300 -4.16 -5.25 10.46
CA ARG A 300 -3.31 -5.59 9.31
C ARG A 300 -2.28 -4.49 9.03
N PRO A 301 -1.14 -4.83 8.41
CA PRO A 301 -0.14 -3.84 8.00
C PRO A 301 -0.76 -2.74 7.14
N SER A 302 -0.35 -1.49 7.36
CA SER A 302 -0.80 -0.35 6.53
C SER A 302 -0.38 -0.49 5.07
N GLN A 303 0.78 -1.09 4.82
CA GLN A 303 1.26 -1.49 3.51
C GLN A 303 2.03 -2.80 3.65
N GLN A 304 1.65 -3.81 2.86
CA GLN A 304 2.31 -5.12 2.84
C GLN A 304 3.17 -5.31 1.57
N LEU A 305 2.71 -4.74 0.46
CA LEU A 305 3.30 -4.93 -0.86
C LEU A 305 4.09 -3.69 -1.26
N TYR A 306 5.35 -3.90 -1.64
CA TYR A 306 6.29 -2.83 -1.96
C TYR A 306 6.74 -2.94 -3.41
N HIS A 307 6.55 -1.87 -4.19
CA HIS A 307 6.83 -1.88 -5.62
C HIS A 307 8.32 -1.92 -5.93
N VAL A 308 8.72 -2.78 -6.86
CA VAL A 308 10.06 -2.84 -7.43
C VAL A 308 9.97 -2.41 -8.90
N PRO A 309 10.48 -1.22 -9.27
CA PRO A 309 10.49 -0.79 -10.66
C PRO A 309 11.25 -1.79 -11.53
N ARG A 310 10.63 -2.28 -12.60
CA ARG A 310 11.29 -3.19 -13.56
C ARG A 310 12.56 -2.58 -14.16
N SER A 311 12.58 -1.26 -14.35
CA SER A 311 13.76 -0.54 -14.84
C SER A 311 14.96 -0.59 -13.89
N PHE A 312 14.78 -0.97 -12.62
CA PHE A 312 15.89 -1.17 -11.68
C PHE A 312 16.45 -2.60 -11.77
N LEU A 313 15.79 -3.51 -12.49
CA LEU A 313 16.17 -4.91 -12.59
C LEU A 313 17.01 -5.18 -13.85
N ARG A 314 18.05 -6.00 -13.64
CA ARG A 314 18.82 -6.70 -14.67
C ARG A 314 18.12 -8.04 -14.95
N GLN A 315 18.40 -8.66 -16.09
CA GLN A 315 17.82 -9.97 -16.44
C GLN A 315 18.13 -11.04 -15.39
N LYS A 316 19.34 -11.03 -14.84
CA LYS A 316 19.82 -11.98 -13.85
C LYS A 316 20.56 -11.28 -12.72
N ASP A 317 20.73 -12.00 -11.62
CA ASP A 317 21.61 -11.64 -10.51
C ASP A 317 21.34 -10.23 -9.94
N ASN A 318 20.05 -9.96 -9.68
CA ASN A 318 19.65 -8.74 -9.01
C ASN A 318 19.90 -8.86 -7.52
N MET A 319 20.55 -7.84 -6.98
CA MET A 319 20.89 -7.76 -5.58
C MET A 319 19.77 -7.06 -4.81
N LEU A 320 19.12 -7.78 -3.89
CA LEU A 320 18.18 -7.21 -2.92
C LEU A 320 18.89 -7.07 -1.57
N VAL A 321 18.91 -5.86 -1.02
CA VAL A 321 19.44 -5.56 0.31
C VAL A 321 18.36 -4.87 1.14
N LEU A 322 18.23 -5.27 2.40
CA LEU A 322 17.32 -4.62 3.34
C LEU A 322 17.96 -4.45 4.71
N PHE A 323 17.60 -3.38 5.39
CA PHE A 323 17.87 -3.21 6.81
C PHE A 323 16.58 -3.53 7.58
N GLU A 324 16.66 -4.40 8.58
CA GLU A 324 15.59 -4.73 9.52
C GLU A 324 15.91 -4.13 10.89
N GLU A 325 15.03 -3.23 11.33
CA GLU A 325 15.12 -2.47 12.58
C GLU A 325 14.58 -3.28 13.77
N GLU A 326 13.56 -4.13 13.54
CA GLU A 326 12.80 -4.85 14.55
C GLU A 326 13.07 -6.36 14.49
N PHE A 327 12.17 -7.15 13.92
CA PHE A 327 12.32 -8.59 13.78
C PHE A 327 11.66 -9.02 12.48
N GLY A 328 12.20 -10.05 11.85
CA GLY A 328 11.64 -10.54 10.61
C GLY A 328 12.28 -11.83 10.15
N ARG A 329 11.58 -12.48 9.22
CA ARG A 329 12.02 -13.71 8.56
C ARG A 329 12.26 -13.45 7.07
N PRO A 330 13.50 -13.12 6.68
CA PRO A 330 13.83 -12.76 5.31
C PRO A 330 13.57 -13.90 4.30
N ASP A 331 13.77 -15.15 4.73
CA ASP A 331 13.52 -16.35 3.92
C ASP A 331 12.07 -16.47 3.44
N ALA A 332 11.12 -15.87 4.15
CA ALA A 332 9.71 -15.87 3.81
C ALA A 332 9.26 -14.67 2.95
N ILE A 333 10.17 -13.75 2.59
CA ILE A 333 9.87 -12.64 1.67
C ILE A 333 9.60 -13.18 0.27
N MET A 334 8.41 -12.89 -0.25
CA MET A 334 7.99 -13.31 -1.59
C MET A 334 8.19 -12.19 -2.63
N ILE A 335 8.62 -12.57 -3.83
CA ILE A 335 8.60 -11.68 -5.00
C ILE A 335 7.38 -12.05 -5.83
N LEU A 336 6.50 -11.08 -6.07
CA LEU A 336 5.24 -11.28 -6.77
C LEU A 336 5.18 -10.44 -8.05
N THR A 337 4.39 -10.91 -9.01
CA THR A 337 3.96 -10.13 -10.18
C THR A 337 2.50 -9.71 -10.02
N VAL A 338 2.18 -8.49 -10.43
CA VAL A 338 0.84 -7.91 -10.31
C VAL A 338 0.11 -7.99 -11.64
N LYS A 339 -0.97 -8.76 -11.72
CA LYS A 339 -1.78 -8.94 -12.92
C LYS A 339 -3.14 -8.29 -12.80
N ARG A 340 -3.68 -7.82 -13.93
CA ARG A 340 -5.04 -7.28 -14.07
C ARG A 340 -5.87 -8.15 -15.04
N ASP A 341 -5.75 -9.46 -14.85
CA ASP A 341 -6.36 -10.46 -15.73
C ASP A 341 -7.83 -10.73 -15.41
N ASN A 342 -8.28 -10.35 -14.21
CA ASN A 342 -9.69 -10.36 -13.87
C ASN A 342 -10.29 -9.03 -14.30
N ILE A 343 -11.10 -9.07 -15.36
CA ILE A 343 -11.79 -7.90 -15.93
C ILE A 343 -13.28 -7.99 -15.62
N CYS A 344 -13.90 -6.83 -15.42
CA CYS A 344 -15.29 -6.74 -15.00
C CYS A 344 -16.02 -5.56 -15.62
N THR A 345 -17.35 -5.65 -15.66
CA THR A 345 -18.24 -4.56 -16.07
C THR A 345 -19.48 -4.58 -15.18
N PHE A 346 -20.07 -3.41 -14.95
CA PHE A 346 -21.29 -3.22 -14.16
C PHE A 346 -22.09 -2.05 -14.74
N ILE A 347 -23.04 -2.36 -15.64
CA ILE A 347 -23.70 -1.36 -16.50
C ILE A 347 -25.20 -1.58 -16.47
N SER A 348 -25.98 -0.52 -16.27
CA SER A 348 -27.44 -0.57 -16.34
C SER A 348 -27.97 -0.09 -17.68
N GLU A 349 -29.22 -0.46 -18.02
CA GLU A 349 -29.95 0.13 -19.16
C GLU A 349 -30.06 1.66 -19.08
N ARG A 350 -29.94 2.25 -17.88
CA ARG A 350 -30.00 3.70 -17.66
C ARG A 350 -28.67 4.40 -17.93
N ASN A 351 -27.61 3.64 -18.21
CA ASN A 351 -26.34 4.24 -18.61
C ASN A 351 -26.49 4.88 -20.00
N PRO A 352 -25.86 6.05 -20.25
CA PRO A 352 -25.79 6.61 -21.60
C PRO A 352 -24.94 5.72 -22.51
N ALA A 353 -24.85 6.04 -23.80
CA ALA A 353 -23.86 5.43 -24.69
C ALA A 353 -22.43 5.61 -24.15
N HIS A 354 -21.51 4.71 -24.53
CA HIS A 354 -20.09 4.87 -24.18
C HIS A 354 -19.53 6.20 -24.72
N ILE A 355 -18.63 6.86 -23.97
CA ILE A 355 -18.12 8.19 -24.36
C ILE A 355 -17.45 8.20 -25.75
N MET A 356 -16.88 7.05 -26.14
CA MET A 356 -16.25 6.87 -27.46
C MET A 356 -17.24 6.78 -28.62
N SER A 357 -18.55 6.69 -28.36
CA SER A 357 -19.59 6.76 -29.39
C SER A 357 -19.85 8.18 -29.88
N TRP A 358 -19.29 9.18 -29.20
CA TRP A 358 -19.44 10.59 -29.52
C TRP A 358 -18.16 11.16 -30.15
N GLU A 359 -18.31 12.18 -30.99
CA GLU A 359 -17.22 12.95 -31.58
C GLU A 359 -17.57 14.44 -31.60
N ARG A 360 -16.54 15.30 -31.70
CA ARG A 360 -16.74 16.74 -31.85
C ARG A 360 -16.56 17.11 -33.33
N LYS A 361 -17.62 17.66 -33.95
CA LYS A 361 -17.63 18.19 -35.31
C LYS A 361 -18.25 19.59 -35.30
N ASP A 362 -17.59 20.56 -35.92
CA ASP A 362 -18.06 21.95 -36.00
C ASP A 362 -18.48 22.55 -34.64
N SER A 363 -17.69 22.26 -33.59
CA SER A 363 -17.97 22.65 -32.20
C SER A 363 -19.24 22.08 -31.57
N GLN A 364 -19.87 21.09 -32.20
CA GLN A 364 -20.97 20.31 -31.66
C GLN A 364 -20.52 18.88 -31.33
N ILE A 365 -21.06 18.31 -30.26
CA ILE A 365 -20.90 16.90 -29.94
C ILE A 365 -21.98 16.15 -30.70
N THR A 366 -21.56 15.23 -31.57
CA THR A 366 -22.44 14.43 -32.40
C THR A 366 -22.13 12.95 -32.22
N ALA A 367 -23.13 12.10 -32.42
CA ALA A 367 -22.89 10.67 -32.49
C ALA A 367 -22.00 10.36 -33.71
N LYS A 368 -21.05 9.43 -33.57
CA LYS A 368 -20.25 8.97 -34.70
C LYS A 368 -21.16 8.30 -35.73
N ALA A 369 -20.85 8.47 -37.02
CA ALA A 369 -21.64 7.89 -38.13
C ALA A 369 -21.82 6.36 -38.06
N ASN A 370 -20.94 5.65 -37.35
CA ASN A 370 -20.98 4.18 -37.17
C ASN A 370 -21.50 3.79 -35.77
N ALA A 371 -22.06 4.71 -35.01
CA ALA A 371 -22.68 4.43 -33.72
C ALA A 371 -24.13 3.97 -33.95
N ASP A 372 -24.29 2.75 -34.47
CA ASP A 372 -25.59 2.19 -34.89
C ASP A 372 -26.60 2.03 -33.74
N ASP A 373 -26.16 2.21 -32.49
CA ASP A 373 -27.04 2.18 -31.31
C ASP A 373 -26.44 3.01 -30.16
N LEU A 374 -27.13 4.10 -29.78
CA LEU A 374 -26.77 4.96 -28.63
C LEU A 374 -27.23 4.37 -27.28
N ARG A 375 -27.56 3.08 -27.24
CA ARG A 375 -27.89 2.36 -26.00
C ARG A 375 -26.66 1.99 -25.18
N ALA A 376 -26.93 1.66 -23.92
CA ALA A 376 -25.95 1.14 -22.98
C ALA A 376 -25.29 -0.15 -23.51
N ARG A 377 -23.96 -0.18 -23.45
CA ARG A 377 -23.16 -1.33 -23.85
C ARG A 377 -22.05 -1.56 -22.82
N ALA A 378 -21.86 -2.82 -22.45
CA ALA A 378 -20.73 -3.25 -21.66
C ALA A 378 -19.60 -3.70 -22.60
N ALA A 379 -18.40 -3.15 -22.39
CA ALA A 379 -17.21 -3.51 -23.16
C ALA A 379 -16.21 -4.23 -22.25
N LEU A 380 -15.79 -5.43 -22.65
CA LEU A 380 -14.73 -6.18 -21.99
C LEU A 380 -13.53 -6.30 -22.93
N ALA A 381 -12.34 -5.98 -22.44
CA ALA A 381 -11.09 -6.01 -23.16
C ALA A 381 -9.98 -6.58 -22.27
N CYS A 382 -9.41 -7.71 -22.70
CA CYS A 382 -8.25 -8.30 -22.05
C CYS A 382 -6.96 -7.51 -22.33
N PRO A 383 -5.96 -7.62 -21.43
CA PRO A 383 -4.62 -7.11 -21.70
C PRO A 383 -4.04 -7.65 -23.02
N PRO A 384 -3.06 -6.97 -23.64
CA PRO A 384 -2.43 -7.42 -24.87
C PRO A 384 -1.97 -8.88 -24.80
N LYS A 385 -2.15 -9.62 -25.91
CA LYS A 385 -1.79 -11.05 -26.06
C LYS A 385 -2.58 -12.03 -25.17
N LYS A 386 -3.63 -11.58 -24.47
CA LYS A 386 -4.54 -12.43 -23.70
C LYS A 386 -5.93 -12.42 -24.34
N LEU A 387 -6.68 -13.50 -24.12
CA LEU A 387 -8.05 -13.68 -24.56
C LEU A 387 -8.92 -13.92 -23.32
N ILE A 388 -10.21 -13.65 -23.44
CA ILE A 388 -11.20 -14.04 -22.45
C ILE A 388 -11.30 -15.56 -22.50
N GLN A 389 -10.81 -16.24 -21.47
CA GLN A 389 -10.78 -17.70 -21.40
C GLN A 389 -11.88 -18.27 -20.50
N GLN A 390 -12.41 -17.45 -19.59
CA GLN A 390 -13.43 -17.89 -18.66
C GLN A 390 -14.35 -16.73 -18.29
N VAL A 391 -15.65 -16.99 -18.26
CA VAL A 391 -16.65 -16.11 -17.63
C VAL A 391 -16.89 -16.67 -16.23
N VAL A 392 -16.39 -15.96 -15.21
CA VAL A 392 -16.46 -16.40 -13.81
C VAL A 392 -17.85 -16.10 -13.25
N PHE A 393 -18.42 -14.95 -13.63
CA PHE A 393 -19.72 -14.49 -13.18
C PHE A 393 -20.40 -13.68 -14.29
N ALA A 394 -21.70 -13.84 -14.43
CA ALA A 394 -22.53 -12.95 -15.23
C ALA A 394 -23.93 -12.91 -14.61
N SER A 395 -24.49 -11.72 -14.48
CA SER A 395 -25.85 -11.51 -14.01
C SER A 395 -26.47 -10.32 -14.72
N TYR A 396 -27.72 -10.49 -15.14
CA TYR A 396 -28.57 -9.40 -15.61
C TYR A 396 -29.78 -9.28 -14.69
N GLY A 397 -29.95 -8.14 -14.06
CA GLY A 397 -30.91 -7.95 -12.97
C GLY A 397 -30.34 -6.99 -11.93
N ASN A 398 -30.35 -7.38 -10.65
CA ASN A 398 -29.85 -6.58 -9.52
C ASN A 398 -28.58 -7.12 -8.85
N PRO A 399 -27.50 -7.40 -9.62
CA PRO A 399 -26.26 -7.85 -9.02
C PRO A 399 -25.69 -6.80 -8.07
N ALA A 400 -24.93 -7.27 -7.09
CA ALA A 400 -24.24 -6.42 -6.13
C ALA A 400 -22.75 -6.81 -6.04
N GLY A 401 -21.98 -5.96 -5.36
CA GLY A 401 -20.56 -6.21 -5.09
C GLY A 401 -19.62 -5.45 -6.02
N ILE A 402 -18.36 -5.87 -6.01
CA ILE A 402 -17.25 -5.22 -6.72
C ILE A 402 -16.52 -6.22 -7.60
N CYS A 403 -15.74 -5.73 -8.56
CA CYS A 403 -14.95 -6.60 -9.43
C CYS A 403 -14.07 -7.57 -8.63
N GLY A 404 -14.24 -8.88 -8.86
CA GLY A 404 -13.60 -9.95 -8.10
C GLY A 404 -14.52 -10.61 -7.07
N ASN A 405 -15.65 -9.98 -6.73
CA ASN A 405 -16.59 -10.46 -5.71
C ASN A 405 -18.02 -9.95 -6.02
N TYR A 406 -18.53 -10.25 -7.21
CA TYR A 406 -19.93 -10.01 -7.53
C TYR A 406 -20.84 -11.09 -6.95
N THR A 407 -22.05 -10.70 -6.56
CA THR A 407 -23.10 -11.59 -6.09
C THR A 407 -24.36 -11.39 -6.91
N VAL A 408 -25.12 -12.48 -7.05
CA VAL A 408 -26.48 -12.44 -7.59
C VAL A 408 -27.38 -11.79 -6.54
N GLY A 409 -28.26 -10.88 -6.98
CA GLY A 409 -29.29 -10.30 -6.11
C GLY A 409 -30.61 -11.08 -6.20
N SER A 410 -31.70 -10.47 -5.70
CA SER A 410 -33.04 -11.09 -5.75
C SER A 410 -33.66 -11.21 -7.15
N CYS A 411 -33.12 -10.49 -8.14
CA CYS A 411 -33.54 -10.47 -9.53
C CYS A 411 -32.34 -10.85 -10.41
N HIS A 412 -32.46 -11.95 -11.15
CA HIS A 412 -31.42 -12.44 -12.05
C HIS A 412 -31.99 -13.39 -13.10
N THR A 413 -31.53 -13.26 -14.34
CA THR A 413 -31.81 -14.26 -15.39
C THR A 413 -30.72 -15.34 -15.45
N PRO A 414 -31.10 -16.63 -15.43
CA PRO A 414 -30.14 -17.74 -15.50
C PRO A 414 -29.39 -17.80 -16.84
N ARG A 415 -29.88 -17.13 -17.89
CA ARG A 415 -29.27 -17.11 -19.23
C ARG A 415 -28.11 -16.14 -19.37
N ALA A 416 -27.92 -15.23 -18.41
CA ALA A 416 -26.90 -14.17 -18.53
C ALA A 416 -25.51 -14.73 -18.84
N LYS A 417 -25.10 -15.80 -18.14
CA LYS A 417 -23.78 -16.41 -18.32
C LYS A 417 -23.59 -17.03 -19.69
N GLU A 418 -24.56 -17.81 -20.16
CA GLU A 418 -24.50 -18.47 -21.47
C GLU A 418 -24.38 -17.44 -22.61
N VAL A 419 -25.18 -16.37 -22.56
CA VAL A 419 -25.15 -15.29 -23.57
C VAL A 419 -23.77 -14.62 -23.59
N VAL A 420 -23.22 -14.30 -22.42
CA VAL A 420 -21.91 -13.69 -22.29
C VAL A 420 -20.81 -14.62 -22.77
N GLU A 421 -20.86 -15.90 -22.42
CA GLU A 421 -19.89 -16.91 -22.86
C GLU A 421 -19.85 -17.02 -24.39
N LYS A 422 -21.02 -17.15 -25.01
CA LYS A 422 -21.16 -17.18 -26.47
C LYS A 422 -20.60 -15.93 -27.15
N ALA A 423 -20.79 -14.77 -26.53
CA ALA A 423 -20.33 -13.50 -27.09
C ALA A 423 -18.83 -13.24 -26.89
N CYS A 424 -18.25 -13.66 -25.76
CA CYS A 424 -16.94 -13.19 -25.29
C CYS A 424 -15.82 -14.24 -25.27
N LEU A 425 -16.11 -15.53 -25.07
CA LEU A 425 -15.06 -16.54 -24.96
C LEU A 425 -14.19 -16.61 -26.22
N GLY A 426 -12.88 -16.76 -26.02
CA GLY A 426 -11.88 -16.82 -27.09
C GLY A 426 -11.57 -15.48 -27.76
N LYS A 427 -12.26 -14.39 -27.40
CA LYS A 427 -12.01 -13.05 -27.97
C LYS A 427 -11.14 -12.22 -27.04
N ARG A 428 -10.35 -11.30 -27.62
CA ARG A 428 -9.61 -10.29 -26.84
C ARG A 428 -10.53 -9.20 -26.32
N VAL A 429 -11.49 -8.80 -27.16
CA VAL A 429 -12.47 -7.75 -26.88
C VAL A 429 -13.84 -8.29 -27.24
N CYS A 430 -14.82 -8.02 -26.39
CA CYS A 430 -16.23 -8.24 -26.70
C CYS A 430 -17.06 -7.05 -26.23
N THR A 431 -18.19 -6.83 -26.92
CA THR A 431 -19.16 -5.81 -26.57
C THR A 431 -20.51 -6.48 -26.42
N LEU A 432 -21.17 -6.18 -25.32
CA LEU A 432 -22.41 -6.78 -24.89
C LEU A 432 -23.48 -5.69 -24.83
N PRO A 433 -24.60 -5.84 -25.57
CA PRO A 433 -25.76 -4.99 -25.35
C PRO A 433 -26.24 -5.11 -23.90
N VAL A 434 -26.72 -4.03 -23.31
CA VAL A 434 -27.36 -4.04 -22.00
C VAL A 434 -28.84 -3.79 -22.24
N ALA A 435 -29.59 -4.88 -22.43
CA ALA A 435 -31.01 -4.85 -22.75
C ALA A 435 -31.69 -6.14 -22.30
N ALA A 436 -32.90 -6.03 -21.74
CA ALA A 436 -33.62 -7.16 -21.15
C ALA A 436 -33.94 -8.28 -22.16
N ASP A 437 -34.26 -7.94 -23.40
CA ASP A 437 -34.56 -8.88 -24.48
C ASP A 437 -33.38 -9.81 -24.82
N VAL A 438 -32.15 -9.31 -24.71
CA VAL A 438 -30.92 -10.08 -24.99
C VAL A 438 -30.68 -11.18 -23.96
N TYR A 439 -30.97 -10.91 -22.68
CA TYR A 439 -30.70 -11.84 -21.58
C TYR A 439 -31.94 -12.60 -21.09
N GLY A 440 -33.13 -12.29 -21.61
CA GLY A 440 -34.39 -12.81 -21.09
C GLY A 440 -34.67 -12.26 -19.69
N GLY A 441 -34.67 -10.94 -19.56
CA GLY A 441 -34.92 -10.24 -18.31
C GLY A 441 -36.26 -10.62 -17.70
N ASP A 442 -36.28 -10.79 -16.37
CA ASP A 442 -37.48 -11.16 -15.63
C ASP A 442 -38.45 -9.97 -15.53
N ALA A 443 -39.64 -10.14 -16.11
CA ALA A 443 -40.70 -9.13 -16.13
C ALA A 443 -41.25 -8.80 -14.73
N ASN A 444 -41.01 -9.68 -13.73
CA ASN A 444 -41.42 -9.46 -12.35
C ASN A 444 -40.43 -8.62 -11.54
N CYS A 445 -39.31 -8.19 -12.14
CA CYS A 445 -38.36 -7.31 -11.48
C CYS A 445 -38.88 -5.87 -11.44
N SER A 446 -39.74 -5.58 -10.46
CA SER A 446 -40.31 -4.25 -10.25
C SER A 446 -39.22 -3.24 -9.87
N GLY A 447 -38.83 -2.41 -10.83
CA GLY A 447 -38.16 -1.13 -10.61
C GLY A 447 -36.87 -1.17 -9.81
N THR A 448 -35.73 -1.41 -10.49
CA THR A 448 -34.48 -0.61 -10.36
C THR A 448 -33.30 -1.18 -11.12
N THR A 449 -33.38 -2.38 -11.70
CA THR A 449 -32.13 -3.12 -11.95
C THR A 449 -32.25 -4.00 -13.19
N ALA A 450 -32.12 -3.34 -14.34
CA ALA A 450 -31.76 -3.98 -15.60
C ALA A 450 -30.24 -3.79 -15.79
N THR A 451 -29.46 -4.37 -14.87
CA THR A 451 -28.02 -4.17 -14.77
C THR A 451 -27.29 -5.44 -15.16
N LEU A 452 -26.40 -5.32 -16.15
CA LEU A 452 -25.46 -6.34 -16.55
C LEU A 452 -24.17 -6.20 -15.74
N ALA A 453 -23.89 -7.20 -14.90
CA ALA A 453 -22.60 -7.40 -14.27
C ALA A 453 -21.91 -8.64 -14.84
N VAL A 454 -20.66 -8.50 -15.30
CA VAL A 454 -19.85 -9.62 -15.79
C VAL A 454 -18.48 -9.55 -15.16
N GLN A 455 -17.94 -10.71 -14.77
CA GLN A 455 -16.54 -10.92 -14.41
C GLN A 455 -15.97 -12.02 -15.28
N ALA A 456 -14.85 -11.72 -15.93
CA ALA A 456 -14.16 -12.64 -16.82
C ALA A 456 -12.66 -12.71 -16.48
N LYS A 457 -12.04 -13.83 -16.79
CA LYS A 457 -10.60 -14.07 -16.61
C LYS A 457 -9.90 -14.13 -17.97
N CYS A 458 -8.86 -13.32 -18.08
CA CYS A 458 -7.99 -13.23 -19.23
C CYS A 458 -6.76 -14.12 -19.03
N SER A 459 -6.40 -14.89 -20.05
CA SER A 459 -5.09 -15.54 -20.10
C SER A 459 -4.64 -15.74 -21.55
N LYS A 460 -3.38 -16.11 -21.72
CA LYS A 460 -2.88 -16.52 -23.04
C LYS A 460 -3.66 -17.76 -23.48
N ARG A 461 -3.81 -17.95 -24.79
CA ARG A 461 -4.37 -19.18 -25.34
C ARG A 461 -3.53 -20.34 -24.82
N SER A 462 -4.14 -21.27 -24.09
CA SER A 462 -3.47 -22.52 -23.76
C SER A 462 -3.04 -23.15 -25.09
N PRO A 463 -1.79 -23.61 -25.24
CA PRO A 463 -1.49 -24.53 -26.32
C PRO A 463 -2.48 -25.67 -26.14
N SER A 464 -3.35 -25.90 -27.13
CA SER A 464 -4.22 -27.06 -27.15
C SER A 464 -3.33 -28.26 -26.84
N ALA A 465 -3.69 -29.05 -25.82
CA ALA A 465 -3.18 -30.41 -25.73
C ALA A 465 -3.39 -31.00 -27.13
N ALA A 466 -2.29 -31.25 -27.84
CA ALA A 466 -2.34 -31.90 -29.14
C ALA A 466 -3.04 -33.25 -28.89
N GLN A 467 -4.28 -33.36 -29.36
CA GLN A 467 -4.94 -34.63 -29.60
C GLN A 467 -4.75 -34.98 -31.06
#